data_AF-A0A2E3J1J7-F1
#
_entry.id   AF-A0A2E3J1J7-F1
#
_cell.length_a   1.000
_cell.length_b   1.000
_cell.length_c   1.000
_cell.angle_alpha   90.00
_cell.angle_beta   90.00
_cell.angle_gamma   90.00
#
_symmetry.space_group_name_H-M   'P 1'
#
loop_
_entity.id
_entity.type
_entity.pdbx_description
1 polymer ?
#
loop_
_entity_poly.entity_id
_entity_poly.type
_entity_poly.pdbx_seq_one_letter_code
_entity_poly.pdbx_strand_id
1 'polypeptide(L)'
;MDYIDILFFHSPFGHAEIEDDVWQALDDLRNSGKIRFAGHSISKLEDTRGMAEHWAGERKIDVVQVVYSLMNREASGLISQPGEQVIGVVARESLANGFLSGVIARETEFPKNNLNAPYSRDEIDECVSYVEHLENPLKKYIQTITQESLIWFFG
;
A
#
# COMPACT_ATOMS: atom_id res chain seq x y z
N MET A 1 -5.09 8.50 22.99
CA MET A 1 -5.11 8.90 21.56
C MET A 1 -6.41 9.63 21.34
N ASP A 2 -6.36 10.91 20.99
CA ASP A 2 -7.56 11.75 20.94
C ASP A 2 -8.19 11.80 19.54
N TYR A 3 -7.41 11.42 18.50
CA TYR A 3 -7.85 11.28 17.11
C TYR A 3 -6.90 10.34 16.32
N ILE A 4 -7.32 9.92 15.13
CA ILE A 4 -6.53 9.16 14.14
C ILE A 4 -6.31 10.07 12.91
N ASP A 5 -5.08 10.20 12.41
CA ASP A 5 -4.83 11.03 11.21
C ASP A 5 -5.51 10.45 9.97
N ILE A 6 -5.29 9.17 9.67
CA ILE A 6 -5.89 8.50 8.52
C ILE A 6 -6.50 7.18 8.97
N LEU A 7 -7.81 7.02 8.75
CA LEU A 7 -8.50 5.74 8.96
C LEU A 7 -8.68 5.05 7.61
N PHE A 8 -8.02 3.90 7.44
CA PHE A 8 -8.20 3.07 6.26
C PHE A 8 -9.30 2.04 6.49
N PHE A 9 -10.25 1.93 5.56
CA PHE A 9 -11.10 0.74 5.46
C PHE A 9 -10.42 -0.28 4.54
N HIS A 10 -10.41 -1.54 4.98
CA HIS A 10 -9.66 -2.62 4.33
C HIS A 10 -10.56 -3.35 3.32
N SER A 11 -10.35 -3.05 2.03
CA SER A 11 -10.88 -3.71 0.81
C SER A 11 -12.20 -4.48 0.93
N PRO A 12 -13.33 -3.87 0.51
CA PRO A 12 -14.32 -4.57 -0.28
C PRO A 12 -13.87 -4.68 -1.74
N PHE A 13 -14.19 -5.78 -2.41
CA PHE A 13 -13.87 -6.05 -3.82
C PHE A 13 -14.94 -5.55 -4.80
N GLY A 14 -15.98 -4.86 -4.29
CA GLY A 14 -16.98 -4.20 -5.11
C GLY A 14 -17.93 -3.29 -4.31
N HIS A 15 -18.65 -2.41 -5.01
CA HIS A 15 -19.62 -1.50 -4.40
C HIS A 15 -20.70 -2.21 -3.56
N ALA A 16 -21.05 -3.45 -3.92
CA ALA A 16 -22.04 -4.25 -3.20
C ALA A 16 -21.55 -4.81 -1.86
N GLU A 17 -20.25 -4.67 -1.56
CA GLU A 17 -19.66 -5.08 -0.28
C GLU A 17 -19.54 -3.90 0.70
N ILE A 18 -19.98 -2.70 0.30
CA ILE A 18 -20.11 -1.53 1.17
C ILE A 18 -21.59 -1.18 1.29
N GLU A 19 -22.08 -1.19 2.52
CA GLU A 19 -23.38 -0.62 2.87
C GLU A 19 -23.29 0.90 2.98
N ASP A 20 -24.38 1.60 2.67
CA ASP A 20 -24.40 3.07 2.65
C ASP A 20 -24.10 3.71 4.03
N ASP A 21 -24.36 2.98 5.12
CA ASP A 21 -24.12 3.43 6.49
C ASP A 21 -22.63 3.60 6.82
N VAL A 22 -21.72 2.93 6.08
CA VAL A 22 -20.28 3.09 6.21
C VAL A 22 -19.85 4.53 5.92
N TRP A 23 -20.43 5.15 4.89
CA TRP A 23 -20.09 6.52 4.53
C TRP A 23 -20.56 7.51 5.60
N GLN A 24 -21.78 7.32 6.10
CA GLN A 24 -22.31 8.13 7.19
C GLN A 24 -21.45 7.99 8.45
N ALA A 25 -21.03 6.77 8.80
CA ALA A 25 -20.16 6.53 9.94
C ALA A 25 -18.79 7.21 9.79
N LEU A 26 -18.18 7.18 8.60
CA LEU A 26 -16.93 7.89 8.32
C LEU A 26 -17.10 9.41 8.44
N ASP A 27 -18.20 9.97 7.94
CA ASP A 27 -18.49 11.39 8.09
C ASP A 27 -18.77 11.78 9.54
N ASP A 28 -19.46 10.96 10.32
CA ASP A 28 -19.68 11.20 11.76
C ASP A 28 -18.35 11.19 12.53
N LEU A 29 -17.44 10.27 12.20
CA LEU A 29 -16.09 10.23 12.76
C LEU A 29 -15.27 11.47 12.37
N ARG A 30 -15.39 11.94 11.13
CA ARG A 30 -14.73 13.15 10.65
C ARG A 30 -15.27 14.39 11.35
N ASN A 31 -16.59 14.54 11.42
CA ASN A 31 -17.29 15.67 12.03
C ASN A 31 -17.07 15.76 13.55
N SER A 32 -16.95 14.61 14.22
CA SER A 32 -16.61 14.55 15.64
C SER A 32 -15.12 14.76 15.94
N GLY A 33 -14.28 14.94 14.90
CA GLY A 33 -12.84 15.15 15.02
C GLY A 33 -12.07 13.88 15.41
N LYS A 34 -12.69 12.69 15.30
CA LYS A 34 -12.06 11.41 15.62
C LYS A 34 -11.11 10.93 14.51
N ILE A 35 -11.38 11.31 13.26
CA ILE A 35 -10.47 11.09 12.13
C ILE A 35 -10.25 12.40 11.37
N ARG A 36 -9.06 12.57 10.76
CA ARG A 36 -8.82 13.70 9.83
C ARG A 36 -9.11 13.33 8.38
N PHE A 37 -8.69 12.13 7.98
CA PHE A 37 -8.83 11.63 6.61
C PHE A 37 -9.37 10.21 6.60
N ALA A 38 -10.20 9.92 5.61
CA ALA A 38 -10.63 8.56 5.28
C ALA A 38 -9.77 8.02 4.14
N GLY A 39 -9.39 6.75 4.23
CA GLY A 39 -8.58 6.12 3.21
C GLY A 39 -9.10 4.77 2.75
N HIS A 40 -8.84 4.44 1.50
CA HIS A 40 -9.15 3.13 0.93
C HIS A 40 -7.87 2.31 0.76
N SER A 41 -7.80 1.13 1.39
CA SER A 41 -6.72 0.17 1.13
C SER A 41 -7.07 -0.69 -0.08
N ILE A 42 -6.26 -0.56 -1.13
CA ILE A 42 -6.38 -1.24 -2.41
C ILE A 42 -5.51 -2.50 -2.40
N SER A 43 -6.14 -3.66 -2.65
CA SER A 43 -5.45 -4.95 -2.72
C SER A 43 -5.14 -5.38 -4.15
N LYS A 44 -6.03 -5.10 -5.10
CA LYS A 44 -5.82 -5.32 -6.54
C LYS A 44 -6.10 -4.01 -7.26
N LEU A 45 -5.07 -3.42 -7.84
CA LEU A 45 -5.18 -2.08 -8.40
C LEU A 45 -6.13 -2.08 -9.61
N GLU A 46 -6.00 -3.04 -10.51
CA GLU A 46 -6.88 -3.17 -11.69
C GLU A 46 -8.37 -3.22 -11.32
N ASP A 47 -8.72 -3.98 -10.29
CA ASP A 47 -10.12 -4.20 -9.89
C ASP A 47 -10.72 -3.01 -9.11
N THR A 48 -9.89 -2.31 -8.33
CA THR A 48 -10.40 -1.37 -7.31
C THR A 48 -10.06 0.09 -7.57
N ARG A 49 -9.21 0.38 -8.56
CA ARG A 49 -8.80 1.76 -8.90
C ARG A 49 -10.00 2.63 -9.29
N GLY A 50 -10.86 2.16 -10.20
CA GLY A 50 -12.02 2.95 -10.65
C GLY A 50 -12.99 3.27 -9.50
N MET A 51 -13.13 2.35 -8.56
CA MET A 51 -13.94 2.53 -7.35
C MET A 51 -13.31 3.57 -6.41
N ALA A 52 -12.00 3.52 -6.19
CA ALA A 52 -11.29 4.52 -5.41
C ALA A 52 -11.37 5.92 -6.05
N GLU A 53 -11.21 6.02 -7.37
CA GLU A 53 -11.37 7.27 -8.12
C GLU A 53 -12.79 7.82 -8.00
N HIS A 54 -13.81 6.96 -8.09
CA HIS A 54 -15.21 7.34 -7.92
C HIS A 54 -15.47 7.90 -6.51
N TRP A 55 -15.07 7.19 -5.46
CA TRP A 55 -15.25 7.64 -4.08
C TRP A 55 -14.45 8.90 -3.74
N ALA A 56 -13.26 9.06 -4.32
CA ALA A 56 -12.49 10.30 -4.20
C ALA A 56 -13.26 11.46 -4.85
N GLY A 57 -13.86 11.25 -6.03
CA GLY A 57 -14.73 12.22 -6.70
C GLY A 57 -15.96 12.63 -5.88
N GLU A 58 -16.50 11.72 -5.09
CA GLU A 58 -17.59 11.99 -4.13
C GLU A 58 -17.11 12.52 -2.77
N ARG A 59 -15.79 12.72 -2.58
CA ARG A 59 -15.15 13.16 -1.32
C ARG A 59 -15.39 12.22 -0.14
N LYS A 60 -15.70 10.96 -0.44
CA LYS A 60 -15.86 9.88 0.55
C LYS A 60 -14.51 9.42 1.09
N ILE A 61 -13.48 9.48 0.26
CA ILE A 61 -12.10 9.14 0.64
C ILE A 61 -11.14 10.25 0.23
N ASP A 62 -10.03 10.31 0.94
CA ASP A 62 -8.98 11.30 0.79
C ASP A 62 -7.68 10.62 0.33
N VAL A 63 -7.38 9.45 0.89
CA VAL A 63 -6.09 8.76 0.72
C VAL A 63 -6.29 7.36 0.16
N VAL A 64 -5.39 6.91 -0.70
CA VAL A 64 -5.35 5.51 -1.15
C VAL A 64 -4.10 4.82 -0.61
N GLN A 65 -4.24 3.58 -0.14
CA GLN A 65 -3.11 2.74 0.24
C GLN A 65 -2.95 1.61 -0.77
N VAL A 66 -1.75 1.45 -1.35
CA VAL A 66 -1.48 0.51 -2.46
C VAL A 66 -0.24 -0.33 -2.18
N VAL A 67 -0.18 -1.55 -2.71
CA VAL A 67 1.06 -2.33 -2.76
C VAL A 67 2.01 -1.65 -3.74
N TYR A 68 3.21 -1.27 -3.27
CA TYR A 68 4.23 -0.71 -4.15
C TYR A 68 5.63 -0.92 -3.59
N SER A 69 6.54 -1.43 -4.42
CA SER A 69 7.96 -1.59 -4.14
C SER A 69 8.77 -1.51 -5.44
N LEU A 70 10.10 -1.60 -5.37
CA LEU A 70 10.91 -1.70 -6.59
C LEU A 70 10.61 -2.96 -7.41
N MET A 71 10.19 -4.04 -6.74
CA MET A 71 9.81 -5.30 -7.37
C MET A 71 8.36 -5.31 -7.86
N ASN A 72 7.46 -4.54 -7.22
CA ASN A 72 6.08 -4.37 -7.66
C ASN A 72 5.77 -2.89 -7.92
N ARG A 73 5.75 -2.53 -9.20
CA ARG A 73 5.59 -1.15 -9.67
C ARG A 73 4.23 -0.88 -10.30
N GLU A 74 3.25 -1.77 -10.13
CA GLU A 74 1.92 -1.66 -10.74
C GLU A 74 1.25 -0.31 -10.40
N ALA A 75 1.40 0.16 -9.17
CA ALA A 75 0.85 1.44 -8.69
C ALA A 75 1.67 2.68 -9.08
N SER A 76 2.74 2.57 -9.90
CA SER A 76 3.57 3.73 -10.29
C SER A 76 2.74 4.84 -10.92
N GLY A 77 1.75 4.49 -11.74
CA GLY A 77 0.87 5.46 -12.40
C GLY A 77 0.05 6.26 -11.39
N LEU A 78 -0.49 5.60 -10.36
CA LEU A 78 -1.26 6.26 -9.31
C LEU A 78 -0.39 7.14 -8.41
N ILE A 79 0.85 6.73 -8.13
CA ILE A 79 1.79 7.53 -7.33
C ILE A 79 2.25 8.78 -8.09
N SER A 80 2.51 8.65 -9.39
CA SER A 80 3.02 9.75 -10.21
C SER A 80 1.92 10.70 -10.70
N GLN A 81 0.70 10.20 -10.87
CA GLN A 81 -0.48 10.93 -11.31
C GLN A 81 -1.68 10.48 -10.47
N PRO A 82 -1.71 10.84 -9.18
CA PRO A 82 -2.93 10.68 -8.39
C PRO A 82 -4.00 11.53 -9.07
N GLY A 83 -5.17 10.95 -9.35
CA GLY A 83 -6.28 11.73 -9.92
C GLY A 83 -6.56 12.99 -9.08
N GLU A 84 -7.14 14.02 -9.69
CA GLU A 84 -7.28 15.37 -9.08
C GLU A 84 -7.92 15.41 -7.69
N GLN A 85 -8.64 14.36 -7.30
CA GLN A 85 -9.40 14.26 -6.06
C GLN A 85 -8.71 13.40 -4.99
N VAL A 86 -7.63 12.69 -5.33
CA VAL A 86 -6.84 11.90 -4.37
C VAL A 86 -5.76 12.78 -3.77
N ILE A 87 -5.87 13.06 -2.46
CA ILE A 87 -4.95 13.97 -1.78
C ILE A 87 -3.67 13.28 -1.28
N GLY A 88 -3.64 11.95 -1.25
CA GLY A 88 -2.45 11.20 -0.83
C GLY A 88 -2.43 9.73 -1.26
N VAL A 89 -1.22 9.19 -1.43
CA VAL A 89 -0.97 7.78 -1.72
C VAL A 89 -0.01 7.23 -0.66
N VAL A 90 -0.37 6.09 -0.07
CA VAL A 90 0.45 5.35 0.89
C VAL A 90 0.88 4.03 0.27
N ALA A 91 2.18 3.84 0.02
CA ALA A 91 2.70 2.54 -0.37
C ALA A 91 2.83 1.63 0.86
N ARG A 92 2.20 0.47 0.81
CA ARG A 92 2.46 -0.66 1.71
C ARG A 92 3.33 -1.71 1.02
N GLU A 93 3.94 -2.58 1.82
CA GLU A 93 4.87 -3.63 1.35
C GLU A 93 6.08 -3.07 0.59
N SER A 94 6.57 -1.89 0.97
CA SER A 94 7.66 -1.19 0.27
C SER A 94 8.98 -1.96 0.25
N LEU A 95 9.17 -2.92 1.15
CA LEU A 95 10.31 -3.83 1.17
C LEU A 95 10.06 -5.17 0.48
N ALA A 96 8.98 -5.30 -0.30
CA ALA A 96 8.58 -6.54 -0.99
C ALA A 96 8.60 -7.74 -0.03
N ASN A 97 7.85 -7.67 1.06
CA ASN A 97 7.79 -8.71 2.10
C ASN A 97 9.16 -9.13 2.67
N GLY A 98 10.11 -8.18 2.67
CA GLY A 98 11.46 -8.36 3.21
C GLY A 98 12.52 -8.67 2.16
N PHE A 99 12.18 -8.99 0.92
CA PHE A 99 13.17 -9.31 -0.12
C PHE A 99 14.11 -8.14 -0.39
N LEU A 100 13.60 -6.91 -0.41
CA LEU A 100 14.42 -5.72 -0.63
C LEU A 100 15.27 -5.33 0.60
N SER A 101 15.08 -5.95 1.77
CA SER A 101 15.86 -5.62 2.98
C SER A 101 17.33 -6.04 2.90
N GLY A 102 17.66 -6.97 2.00
CA GLY A 102 18.99 -7.59 1.91
C GLY A 102 19.26 -8.67 2.97
N VAL A 103 18.28 -9.01 3.82
CA VAL A 103 18.40 -10.06 4.84
C VAL A 103 18.10 -11.46 4.28
N ILE A 104 17.20 -11.55 3.30
CA ILE A 104 16.83 -12.82 2.66
C ILE A 104 17.94 -13.22 1.68
N ALA A 105 18.55 -14.38 1.93
CA ALA A 105 19.56 -15.00 1.08
C ALA A 105 18.97 -16.17 0.28
N ARG A 106 19.68 -16.64 -0.76
CA ARG A 106 19.26 -17.77 -1.59
C ARG A 106 18.93 -19.00 -0.75
N GLU A 107 19.68 -19.27 0.30
CA GLU A 107 19.54 -20.43 1.20
C GLU A 107 18.50 -20.21 2.31
N THR A 108 17.82 -19.06 2.33
CA THR A 108 16.81 -18.78 3.36
C THR A 108 15.66 -19.78 3.26
N GLU A 109 15.33 -20.39 4.39
CA GLU A 109 14.17 -21.26 4.56
C GLU A 109 13.14 -20.56 5.43
N PHE A 110 11.89 -20.54 4.95
CA PHE A 110 10.79 -19.92 5.66
C PHE A 110 9.99 -20.96 6.45
N PRO A 111 9.70 -20.72 7.75
CA PRO A 111 8.76 -21.54 8.51
C PRO A 111 7.39 -21.59 7.83
N LYS A 112 6.63 -22.68 8.00
CA LYS A 112 5.32 -22.89 7.34
C LYS A 112 4.29 -21.77 7.56
N ASN A 113 4.38 -21.04 8.66
CA ASN A 113 3.48 -19.93 9.00
C ASN A 113 3.99 -18.55 8.55
N ASN A 114 5.10 -18.50 7.80
CA ASN A 114 5.65 -17.26 7.27
C ASN A 114 4.95 -16.89 5.95
N LEU A 115 4.74 -15.59 5.72
CA LEU A 115 4.13 -15.06 4.49
C LEU A 115 4.90 -15.48 3.22
N ASN A 116 6.22 -15.63 3.30
CA ASN A 116 7.09 -16.00 2.19
C ASN A 116 7.25 -17.53 2.04
N ALA A 117 6.64 -18.34 2.90
CA ALA A 117 6.69 -19.80 2.81
C ALA A 117 6.18 -20.40 1.48
N PRO A 118 5.22 -19.79 0.77
CA PRO A 118 4.77 -20.27 -0.54
C PRO A 118 5.79 -20.10 -1.68
N TYR A 119 6.82 -19.25 -1.52
CA TYR A 119 7.80 -19.02 -2.57
C TYR A 119 8.65 -20.28 -2.82
N SER A 120 8.76 -20.66 -4.09
CA SER A 120 9.67 -21.71 -4.54
C SER A 120 11.14 -21.26 -4.46
N ARG A 121 12.06 -22.23 -4.58
CA ARG A 121 13.50 -21.96 -4.59
C ARG A 121 13.90 -21.06 -5.75
N ASP A 122 13.28 -21.25 -6.91
CA ASP A 122 13.55 -20.46 -8.11
C ASP A 122 13.04 -19.01 -7.94
N GLU A 123 11.84 -18.82 -7.40
CA GLU A 123 11.31 -17.47 -7.12
C GLU A 123 12.15 -16.71 -6.08
N ILE A 124 12.66 -17.40 -5.05
CA ILE A 124 13.60 -16.80 -4.08
C ILE A 124 14.90 -16.38 -4.78
N ASP A 125 15.44 -17.24 -5.65
CA ASP A 125 16.68 -16.95 -6.39
C ASP A 125 16.52 -15.75 -7.33
N GLU A 126 15.38 -15.66 -8.04
CA GLU A 126 15.04 -14.50 -8.87
C GLU A 126 14.95 -13.21 -8.03
N CYS A 127 14.27 -13.25 -6.88
CA CYS A 127 14.14 -12.10 -5.99
C CYS A 127 15.50 -11.64 -5.46
N VAL A 128 16.35 -12.57 -4.99
CA VAL A 128 17.69 -12.24 -4.48
C VAL A 128 18.58 -11.70 -5.60
N SER A 129 18.55 -12.34 -6.78
CA SER A 129 19.30 -11.89 -7.95
C SER A 129 18.89 -10.47 -8.36
N TYR A 130 17.61 -10.14 -8.34
CA TYR A 130 17.15 -8.77 -8.58
C TYR A 130 17.80 -7.77 -7.62
N VAL A 131 17.81 -8.06 -6.30
CA VAL A 131 18.41 -7.18 -5.29
C VAL A 131 19.91 -7.00 -5.51
N GLU A 132 20.62 -8.07 -5.87
CA GLU A 132 22.06 -8.02 -6.14
C GLU A 132 22.40 -7.14 -7.34
N HIS A 133 21.53 -7.05 -8.35
CA HIS A 133 21.72 -6.19 -9.52
C HIS A 133 21.31 -4.73 -9.30
N LEU A 134 20.66 -4.39 -8.17
CA LEU A 134 20.36 -2.99 -7.86
C LEU A 134 21.64 -2.16 -7.67
N GLU A 135 21.61 -0.91 -8.15
CA GLU A 135 22.70 0.04 -7.95
C GLU A 135 22.92 0.34 -6.45
N ASN A 136 24.17 0.57 -6.05
CA ASN A 136 24.53 0.83 -4.65
C ASN A 136 23.77 1.99 -3.99
N PRO A 137 23.49 3.12 -4.67
CA PRO A 137 22.67 4.19 -4.09
C PRO A 137 21.25 3.72 -3.72
N LEU A 138 20.63 2.87 -4.56
CA LEU A 138 19.30 2.33 -4.32
C LEU A 138 19.32 1.35 -3.14
N LYS A 139 20.32 0.46 -3.07
CA LYS A 139 20.51 -0.45 -1.93
C LYS A 139 20.62 0.31 -0.61
N LYS A 140 21.42 1.38 -0.57
CA LYS A 140 21.58 2.22 0.62
C LYS A 140 20.28 2.93 0.99
N TYR A 141 19.54 3.44 0.01
CA TYR A 141 18.24 4.07 0.24
C TYR A 141 17.23 3.09 0.86
N ILE A 142 17.14 1.87 0.32
CA ILE A 142 16.23 0.84 0.83
C ILE A 142 16.57 0.43 2.26
N GLN A 143 17.86 0.31 2.59
CA GLN A 143 18.31 0.01 3.96
C GLN A 143 17.94 1.11 4.98
N THR A 144 17.68 2.33 4.52
CA THR A 144 17.20 3.43 5.36
C THR A 144 15.68 3.53 5.44
N ILE A 145 14.96 2.86 4.53
CA ILE A 145 13.50 2.74 4.61
C ILE A 145 13.20 1.68 5.67
N THR A 146 12.56 2.10 6.76
CA THR A 146 11.94 1.18 7.72
C THR A 146 10.85 0.36 7.03
N GLN A 147 10.47 -0.81 7.55
CA GLN A 147 9.33 -1.59 7.02
C GLN A 147 8.00 -0.79 6.94
N GLU A 148 7.95 0.39 7.55
CA GLU A 148 6.81 1.29 7.51
C GLU A 148 6.62 1.94 6.14
N SER A 149 5.35 2.15 5.81
CA SER A 149 4.86 2.64 4.52
C SER A 149 5.50 3.95 4.08
N LEU A 150 5.72 4.11 2.77
CA LEU A 150 6.07 5.39 2.17
C LEU A 150 4.79 6.19 1.88
N ILE A 151 4.78 7.47 2.24
CA ILE A 151 3.62 8.36 2.09
C ILE A 151 3.97 9.51 1.14
N TRP A 152 3.12 9.73 0.14
CA TRP A 152 3.14 10.90 -0.74
C TRP A 152 1.84 11.70 -0.55
N PHE A 153 1.98 13.01 -0.37
CA PHE A 153 0.86 13.96 -0.31
C PHE A 153 0.89 14.86 -1.55
N PHE A 154 -0.29 15.17 -2.06
CA PHE A 154 -0.48 15.99 -3.25
C PHE A 154 -1.32 17.21 -2.85
N GLY A 155 -0.79 18.40 -3.16
CA GLY A 155 -1.34 19.70 -2.74
C GLY A 155 -2.06 20.41 -3.87
#